data_AF-A0A9X3BY28-F1
#
_entry.id   AF-A0A9X3BY28-F1
#
_cell.length_a   1.000
_cell.length_b   1.000
_cell.length_c   1.000
_cell.angle_alpha   90.00
_cell.angle_beta   90.00
_cell.angle_gamma   90.00
#
_symmetry.space_group_name_H-M   'P 1'
#
loop_
_entity.id
_entity.type
_entity.pdbx_description
1 polymer ?
#
loop_
_entity_poly.entity_id
_entity_poly.type
_entity_poly.pdbx_seq_one_letter_code
_entity_poly.pdbx_strand_id
1 'polypeptide(L)'
;MKTTFKIVEFINIVALLFLILGGYGLAITGALQVITAIFFFLLFPKNKLIYIYFGLVITFFLIWDRHTFNWLFLLPASLIFFLTYIIYNQKSRL
;
A
#
# COMPACT_ATOMS: atom_id res chain seq x y z
N MET A 1 12.07 11.75 -11.15
CA MET A 1 10.79 12.02 -10.43
C MET A 1 9.56 11.45 -11.12
N LYS A 2 9.25 11.79 -12.39
CA LYS A 2 8.08 11.21 -13.10
C LYS A 2 8.09 9.67 -13.16
N THR A 3 9.25 9.07 -13.43
CA THR A 3 9.39 7.60 -13.52
C THR A 3 9.15 6.92 -12.17
N THR A 4 9.63 7.53 -11.08
CA THR A 4 9.50 7.02 -9.73
C THR A 4 8.03 6.94 -9.29
N PHE A 5 7.25 8.00 -9.55
CA PHE A 5 5.80 7.98 -9.27
C PHE A 5 5.08 6.92 -10.10
N LYS A 6 5.44 6.77 -11.38
CA LYS A 6 4.87 5.72 -12.25
C LYS A 6 5.16 4.32 -11.73
N ILE A 7 6.35 4.07 -11.19
CA ILE A 7 6.70 2.76 -10.60
C ILE A 7 5.82 2.47 -9.38
N VAL A 8 5.68 3.44 -8.48
CA VAL A 8 4.85 3.29 -7.27
C VAL A 8 3.37 3.13 -7.63
N GLU A 9 2.86 3.92 -8.58
CA GLU A 9 1.49 3.77 -9.13
C GLU A 9 1.29 2.37 -9.74
N PHE A 10 2.26 1.89 -10.52
CA PHE A 10 2.21 0.56 -11.13
C PHE A 10 2.16 -0.55 -10.09
N ILE A 11 3.04 -0.51 -9.08
CA ILE A 11 3.02 -1.51 -8.00
C ILE A 11 1.69 -1.48 -7.25
N ASN A 12 1.11 -0.30 -7.03
CA ASN A 12 -0.18 -0.17 -6.35
C ASN A 12 -1.34 -0.76 -7.18
N ILE A 13 -1.31 -0.61 -8.50
CA ILE A 13 -2.26 -1.26 -9.42
C ILE A 13 -2.09 -2.77 -9.41
N VAL A 14 -0.85 -3.27 -9.45
CA VAL A 14 -0.56 -4.70 -9.37
C VAL A 14 -1.05 -5.27 -8.04
N ALA A 15 -0.84 -4.56 -6.93
CA ALA A 15 -1.39 -4.93 -5.62
C ALA A 15 -2.93 -5.03 -5.65
N LEU A 16 -3.61 -4.13 -6.34
CA LEU A 16 -5.07 -4.19 -6.50
C LEU A 16 -5.51 -5.42 -7.28
N LEU A 17 -4.80 -5.78 -8.36
CA LEU A 17 -5.08 -6.99 -9.13
C LEU A 17 -4.93 -8.25 -8.28
N PHE A 18 -3.87 -8.33 -7.47
CA PHE A 18 -3.69 -9.45 -6.54
C PHE A 18 -4.78 -9.48 -5.48
N LEU A 19 -5.22 -8.33 -4.96
CA LEU A 19 -6.29 -8.29 -3.97
C LEU A 19 -7.60 -8.88 -4.51
N ILE A 20 -7.90 -8.65 -5.80
CA ILE A 20 -9.08 -9.20 -6.49
C ILE A 20 -9.02 -10.73 -6.61
N LEU A 21 -7.82 -11.33 -6.62
CA LEU A 21 -7.64 -12.79 -6.62
C LEU A 21 -7.94 -13.43 -5.24
N GLY A 22 -8.36 -12.64 -4.25
CA GLY A 22 -8.82 -13.12 -2.95
C GLY A 22 -7.69 -13.56 -2.01
N GLY A 23 -7.91 -14.65 -1.26
CA GLY A 23 -7.08 -15.09 -0.11
C GLY A 23 -5.60 -15.24 -0.42
N TYR A 24 -5.30 -15.89 -1.54
CA TYR A 24 -3.93 -16.12 -1.97
C TYR A 24 -3.23 -14.83 -2.41
N GLY A 25 -3.98 -13.89 -2.97
CA GLY A 25 -3.47 -12.60 -3.39
C GLY A 25 -3.30 -11.61 -2.25
N LEU A 26 -3.89 -11.86 -1.08
CA LEU A 26 -3.83 -10.99 0.08
C LEU A 26 -2.40 -10.84 0.64
N ALA A 27 -1.68 -11.96 0.77
CA ALA A 27 -0.29 -11.96 1.23
C ALA A 27 0.61 -11.19 0.26
N ILE A 28 0.40 -11.40 -1.05
CA ILE A 28 1.14 -10.74 -2.12
C ILE A 28 0.83 -9.24 -2.13
N THR A 29 -0.44 -8.88 -2.00
CA THR A 29 -0.90 -7.49 -1.91
C THR A 29 -0.23 -6.78 -0.75
N GLY A 30 -0.26 -7.37 0.44
CA GLY A 30 0.39 -6.81 1.62
C GLY A 30 1.91 -6.67 1.45
N ALA A 31 2.58 -7.67 0.88
CA ALA A 31 4.01 -7.60 0.62
C ALA A 31 4.36 -6.48 -0.37
N LEU A 32 3.59 -6.34 -1.45
CA LEU A 32 3.74 -5.24 -2.41
C LEU A 32 3.48 -3.89 -1.75
N GLN A 33 2.50 -3.79 -0.86
CA GLN A 33 2.25 -2.56 -0.09
C GLN A 33 3.42 -2.20 0.82
N VAL A 34 4.02 -3.16 1.54
CA VAL A 34 5.22 -2.93 2.37
C VAL A 34 6.38 -2.43 1.51
N ILE A 35 6.68 -3.12 0.40
CA ILE A 35 7.76 -2.73 -0.53
C ILE A 35 7.53 -1.31 -1.04
N THR A 36 6.29 -1.00 -1.42
CA THR A 36 5.93 0.33 -1.92
C THR A 36 6.06 1.39 -0.83
N ALA A 37 5.64 1.08 0.40
CA ALA A 37 5.78 1.94 1.56
C ALA A 37 7.25 2.27 1.84
N ILE A 38 8.13 1.26 1.84
CA ILE A 38 9.58 1.42 2.05
C ILE A 38 10.16 2.30 0.94
N PHE A 39 9.85 2.00 -0.31
CA PHE A 39 10.36 2.75 -1.45
C PHE A 39 9.94 4.22 -1.38
N PHE A 40 8.65 4.48 -1.12
CA PHE A 40 8.11 5.83 -1.00
C PHE A 40 8.67 6.58 0.22
N PHE A 41 8.89 5.88 1.33
CA PHE A 41 9.52 6.44 2.53
C PHE A 41 10.96 6.91 2.26
N LEU A 42 11.77 6.09 1.57
CA LEU A 42 13.14 6.45 1.22
C LEU A 42 13.22 7.66 0.27
N LEU A 43 12.22 7.80 -0.61
CA LEU A 43 12.16 8.90 -1.58
C LEU A 43 11.60 10.19 -0.99
N PHE A 44 10.63 10.09 -0.08
CA PHE A 44 9.91 11.23 0.49
C PHE A 44 9.83 11.15 2.03
N PRO A 45 10.98 11.14 2.74
CA PRO A 45 11.03 10.90 4.19
C PRO A 45 10.33 12.00 5.02
N LYS A 46 10.09 13.18 4.44
CA LYS A 46 9.40 14.30 5.11
C LYS A 46 7.87 14.19 5.07
N ASN A 47 7.30 13.27 4.28
CA ASN A 47 5.84 13.14 4.15
C ASN A 47 5.25 12.36 5.34
N LYS A 48 4.57 13.04 6.27
CA LYS A 48 3.98 12.40 7.47
C LYS A 48 2.94 11.31 7.15
N LEU A 49 2.26 11.39 6.01
CA LEU A 49 1.23 10.42 5.64
C LEU A 49 1.81 9.04 5.37
N ILE A 50 3.06 8.95 4.89
CA ILE A 50 3.68 7.65 4.62
C ILE A 50 3.97 6.88 5.91
N TYR A 51 4.24 7.57 7.03
CA TYR A 51 4.42 6.94 8.34
C TYR A 51 3.12 6.32 8.84
N ILE A 52 2.01 7.05 8.66
CA ILE A 52 0.67 6.55 8.99
C ILE A 52 0.35 5.32 8.13
N TYR A 53 0.61 5.42 6.83
CA TYR A 53 0.45 4.28 5.90
C TYR A 53 1.27 3.07 6.35
N PHE A 54 2.55 3.26 6.67
CA PHE A 54 3.45 2.19 7.12
C PHE A 54 2.94 1.52 8.39
N GLY A 55 2.50 2.32 9.38
CA GLY A 55 1.94 1.81 10.63
C GLY A 55 0.68 0.97 10.40
N LEU A 56 -0.20 1.40 9.50
CA LEU A 56 -1.41 0.63 9.15
C LEU A 56 -1.07 -0.68 8.43
N VAL A 57 -0.10 -0.67 7.51
CA VAL A 57 0.36 -1.88 6.82
C VAL A 57 0.99 -2.88 7.81
N ILE A 58 1.81 -2.42 8.75
CA ILE A 58 2.36 -3.31 9.81
C ILE A 58 1.22 -3.86 10.67
N THR A 59 0.32 -2.99 11.12
CA THR A 59 -0.79 -3.38 11.99
C THR A 59 -1.65 -4.45 11.31
N PHE A 60 -1.92 -4.30 10.00
CA PHE A 60 -2.59 -5.32 9.20
C PHE A 60 -1.92 -6.69 9.34
N PHE A 61 -0.61 -6.77 9.15
CA PHE A 61 0.12 -8.03 9.25
C PHE A 61 0.16 -8.61 10.66
N LEU A 62 0.14 -7.77 11.70
CA LEU A 62 0.11 -8.22 13.09
C LEU A 62 -1.24 -8.84 13.48
N ILE A 63 -2.34 -8.32 12.94
CA ILE A 63 -3.70 -8.79 13.23
C ILE A 63 -4.21 -9.81 12.21
N TRP A 64 -3.47 -10.05 11.12
CA TRP A 64 -3.91 -10.94 10.06
C TRP A 64 -3.77 -12.40 10.47
N ASP A 65 -4.93 -13.02 10.73
CA ASP A 65 -5.05 -14.46 10.79
C ASP A 65 -5.38 -15.01 9.39
N ARG A 66 -4.45 -15.81 8.86
CA ARG A 66 -4.51 -16.44 7.52
C ARG A 66 -5.78 -17.28 7.31
N HIS A 67 -6.44 -17.72 8.39
CA HIS A 67 -7.65 -18.54 8.32
C HIS A 67 -8.96 -17.75 8.24
N THR A 68 -8.97 -16.47 8.59
CA THR A 68 -10.20 -15.64 8.56
C THR A 68 -10.29 -14.76 7.34
N PHE A 69 -11.19 -15.13 6.42
CA PHE A 69 -11.63 -14.29 5.31
C PHE A 69 -12.69 -13.29 5.79
N ASN A 70 -12.27 -12.35 6.63
CA ASN A 70 -13.14 -11.38 7.29
C ASN A 70 -13.02 -9.98 6.67
N TRP A 71 -13.76 -9.03 7.25
CA TRP A 71 -13.70 -7.57 7.01
C TRP A 71 -12.27 -7.01 6.90
N LEU A 72 -11.26 -7.72 7.41
CA LEU A 72 -9.84 -7.45 7.17
C LEU A 72 -9.50 -7.23 5.69
N PHE A 73 -10.22 -7.83 4.73
CA PHE A 73 -10.01 -7.59 3.29
C PHE A 73 -10.24 -6.15 2.84
N LEU A 74 -11.10 -5.42 3.55
CA LEU A 74 -11.32 -4.00 3.29
C LEU A 74 -10.09 -3.17 3.66
N LEU A 75 -9.25 -3.65 4.57
CA LEU A 75 -8.12 -2.89 5.06
C LEU A 75 -7.01 -2.77 4.00
N PRO A 76 -6.51 -3.83 3.36
CA PRO A 76 -5.63 -3.73 2.20
C PRO A 76 -6.24 -2.88 1.08
N ALA A 77 -7.53 -3.05 0.77
CA ALA A 77 -8.21 -2.23 -0.26
C ALA A 77 -8.13 -0.73 0.09
N SER A 78 -8.50 -0.37 1.32
CA SER A 78 -8.42 1.00 1.82
C SER A 78 -7.00 1.55 1.80
N LEU A 79 -6.00 0.70 2.08
CA LEU A 79 -4.59 1.06 2.02
C LEU A 79 -4.11 1.34 0.60
N ILE A 80 -4.57 0.59 -0.41
CA ILE A 80 -4.29 0.89 -1.83
C ILE A 80 -4.79 2.29 -2.18
N PHE A 81 -6.03 2.61 -1.82
CA PHE A 81 -6.62 3.93 -2.09
C PHE A 81 -5.91 5.03 -1.31
N PHE A 82 -5.56 4.79 -0.04
CA PHE A 82 -4.83 5.75 0.76
C PHE A 82 -3.43 6.02 0.20
N LEU A 83 -2.72 5.00 -0.28
CA LEU A 83 -1.44 5.17 -0.94
C LEU A 83 -1.59 5.97 -2.25
N THR A 84 -2.62 5.70 -3.06
CA THR A 84 -2.92 6.51 -4.25
C THR A 84 -3.15 7.97 -3.89
N TYR A 85 -3.89 8.24 -2.81
CA TYR A 85 -4.11 9.59 -2.31
C TYR A 85 -2.80 10.27 -1.89
N ILE A 86 -1.91 9.57 -1.18
CA ILE A 86 -0.59 10.09 -0.79
C ILE A 86 0.24 10.43 -2.03
N ILE A 87 0.28 9.54 -3.02
CA ILE A 87 1.00 9.74 -4.29
C ILE A 87 0.49 10.99 -5.00
N TYR A 88 -0.83 11.11 -5.14
CA TYR A 88 -1.47 12.24 -5.81
C TYR A 88 -1.16 13.58 -5.12
N ASN A 89 -1.31 13.63 -3.79
CA ASN A 89 -1.04 14.84 -3.00
C ASN A 89 0.46 15.21 -3.03
N GLN A 90 1.36 14.22 -2.99
CA GLN A 90 2.80 14.46 -3.13
C GLN A 90 3.15 15.02 -4.52
N LYS A 91 2.54 14.46 -5.57
CA LYS A 91 2.74 14.92 -6.96
C LYS A 91 2.21 16.34 -7.19
N SER A 92 1.15 16.75 -6.52
CA SER A 92 0.60 18.12 -6.61
C SER A 92 1.45 19.17 -5.90
N ARG A 93 2.34 18.76 -4.98
CA ARG A 93 3.21 19.67 -4.18
C ARG A 93 4.62 19.82 -4.77
N LEU A 94 4.91 19.16 -5.89
CA LEU A 94 6.18 19.12 -6.60
C LEU A 94 6.06 19.79 -7.97
#